data_AF-A0A497ALL3-F1
#
_entry.id   AF-A0A497ALL3-F1
#
_cell.length_a   1.000
_cell.length_b   1.000
_cell.length_c   1.000
_cell.angle_alpha   90.00
_cell.angle_beta   90.00
_cell.angle_gamma   90.00
#
_symmetry.space_group_name_H-M   'P 1'
#
loop_
_entity.id
_entity.type
_entity.pdbx_description
1 polymer ?
#
loop_
_entity_poly.entity_id
_entity_poly.type
_entity_poly.pdbx_seq_one_letter_code
_entity_poly.pdbx_strand_id
1 'polypeptide(L)'
;MQHKQLPFEIIYDPEIATHMAAIERKHYSLIRDTVQQQLHYQPLVETRNRKPLRRPSAFGTAWELCFGPQNRFRVFYRVDVPEHTVHIIAIGVKIGNRLYISGEEFKL
;
A
#
# COMPACT_ATOMS: atom_id res chain seq x y z
N MET A 1 0.09 -30.44 4.18
CA MET A 1 1.46 -30.00 3.87
C MET A 1 1.44 -28.49 3.78
N GLN A 2 2.16 -27.76 4.64
CA GLN A 2 2.28 -26.31 4.51
C GLN A 2 3.32 -26.05 3.42
N HIS A 3 2.88 -25.62 2.23
CA HIS A 3 3.79 -25.03 1.26
C HIS A 3 4.33 -23.74 1.87
N LYS A 4 5.63 -23.70 2.19
CA LYS A 4 6.30 -22.49 2.66
C LYS A 4 6.31 -21.50 1.50
N GLN A 5 5.44 -20.50 1.56
CA GLN A 5 5.41 -19.43 0.56
C GLN A 5 6.73 -18.65 0.64
N LEU A 6 7.38 -18.43 -0.51
CA LEU A 6 8.56 -17.58 -0.59
C LEU A 6 8.16 -16.14 -0.28
N PRO A 7 8.96 -15.41 0.51
CA PRO A 7 8.69 -14.02 0.80
C PRO A 7 8.89 -13.15 -0.43
N PHE A 8 8.10 -12.08 -0.52
CA PHE A 8 8.33 -10.98 -1.45
C PHE A 8 9.21 -9.91 -0.79
N GLU A 9 10.16 -9.38 -1.55
CA GLU A 9 10.91 -8.19 -1.18
C GLU A 9 10.02 -6.94 -1.34
N ILE A 10 10.01 -6.05 -0.35
CA ILE A 10 9.23 -4.82 -0.40
C ILE A 10 10.14 -3.67 -0.81
N ILE A 11 9.83 -3.06 -1.94
CA ILE A 11 10.55 -1.94 -2.53
C ILE A 11 9.67 -0.70 -2.44
N TYR A 12 10.23 0.41 -1.99
CA TYR A 12 9.53 1.69 -1.92
C TYR A 12 9.99 2.59 -3.06
N ASP A 13 9.04 3.15 -3.81
CA ASP A 13 9.36 4.15 -4.81
C ASP A 13 9.94 5.43 -4.15
N PRO A 14 10.79 6.21 -4.85
CA PRO A 14 11.43 7.39 -4.26
C PRO A 14 10.46 8.41 -3.64
N GLU A 15 9.27 8.55 -4.24
CA GLU A 15 8.22 9.48 -3.83
C GLU A 15 7.62 9.12 -2.45
N ILE A 16 7.78 7.87 -1.99
CA ILE A 16 7.25 7.42 -0.70
C ILE A 16 7.80 8.24 0.46
N ALA A 17 9.04 8.74 0.37
CA ALA A 17 9.60 9.62 1.40
C ALA A 17 8.75 10.89 1.59
N THR A 18 8.33 11.52 0.48
CA THR A 18 7.46 12.70 0.48
C THR A 18 6.05 12.35 0.98
N HIS A 19 5.53 11.20 0.58
CA HIS A 19 4.22 10.72 1.04
C HIS A 19 4.19 10.55 2.56
N MET A 20 5.21 9.90 3.11
CA MET A 20 5.37 9.69 4.53
C MET A 20 5.52 11.01 5.27
N ALA A 21 6.29 11.97 4.73
CA ALA A 21 6.50 13.29 5.34
C ALA A 21 5.19 14.09 5.56
N ALA A 22 4.16 13.85 4.75
CA ALA A 22 2.83 14.45 4.91
C ALA A 22 1.96 13.77 6.00
N ILE A 23 2.43 12.66 6.60
CA ILE A 23 1.73 11.91 7.64
C ILE A 23 2.41 12.15 8.99
N GLU A 24 1.64 12.20 10.09
CA GLU A 24 2.23 12.37 11.42
C GLU A 24 3.22 11.23 11.74
N ARG A 25 4.45 11.59 12.15
CA ARG A 25 5.57 10.66 12.41
C ARG A 25 5.23 9.48 13.32
N LYS A 26 4.32 9.68 14.29
CA LYS A 26 3.84 8.62 15.20
C LYS A 26 3.23 7.40 14.49
N HIS A 27 2.87 7.52 13.20
CA HIS A 27 2.31 6.43 12.41
C HIS A 27 3.31 5.70 11.52
N TYR A 28 4.56 6.15 11.47
CA TYR A 28 5.53 5.58 10.53
C TYR A 28 5.80 4.10 10.80
N SER A 29 5.96 3.70 12.06
CA SER A 29 6.13 2.29 12.43
C SER A 29 4.91 1.47 12.02
N LEU A 30 3.71 1.91 12.41
CA LEU A 30 2.47 1.24 12.04
C LEU A 30 2.34 1.01 10.52
N ILE A 31 2.69 2.00 9.71
CA ILE A 31 2.64 1.88 8.24
C ILE A 31 3.63 0.83 7.76
N ARG A 32 4.91 0.91 8.16
CA ARG A 32 5.94 -0.04 7.74
C ARG A 32 5.64 -1.45 8.20
N ASP A 33 5.25 -1.62 9.47
CA ASP A 33 4.92 -2.91 10.06
C ASP A 33 3.72 -3.54 9.35
N THR A 34 2.68 -2.75 9.06
CA THR A 34 1.50 -3.26 8.35
C THR A 34 1.83 -3.65 6.92
N VAL A 35 2.63 -2.85 6.20
CA VAL A 35 3.09 -3.18 4.85
C VAL A 35 3.86 -4.50 4.85
N GLN A 36 4.82 -4.66 5.76
CA GLN A 36 5.58 -5.90 5.92
C GLN A 36 4.66 -7.08 6.23
N GLN A 37 3.82 -6.97 7.26
CA GLN A 37 2.94 -8.06 7.69
C GLN A 37 1.93 -8.49 6.62
N GLN A 38 1.38 -7.53 5.88
CA GLN A 38 0.30 -7.81 4.94
C GLN A 38 0.79 -8.24 3.55
N LEU A 39 1.97 -7.78 3.12
CA LEU A 39 2.42 -7.94 1.75
C LEU A 39 3.61 -8.91 1.58
N HIS A 40 4.34 -9.21 2.66
CA HIS A 40 5.57 -10.00 2.55
C HIS A 40 5.35 -11.45 2.09
N TYR A 41 4.18 -12.06 2.30
CA TYR A 41 3.94 -13.45 1.87
C TYR A 41 2.75 -13.61 0.92
N GLN A 42 1.72 -12.78 1.06
CA GLN A 42 0.45 -12.95 0.35
C GLN A 42 -0.06 -11.64 -0.29
N PRO A 43 0.78 -10.93 -1.07
CA PRO A 43 0.39 -9.63 -1.62
C PRO A 43 -0.72 -9.73 -2.68
N LEU A 44 -0.91 -10.90 -3.28
CA LEU A 44 -1.92 -11.15 -4.33
C LEU A 44 -3.24 -11.73 -3.81
N VAL A 45 -3.36 -12.01 -2.50
CA VAL A 45 -4.59 -12.56 -1.94
C VAL A 45 -5.55 -11.40 -1.64
N GLU A 46 -6.72 -11.36 -2.28
CA GLU A 46 -7.74 -10.34 -1.99
C GLU A 46 -8.30 -10.55 -0.58
N THR A 47 -8.46 -9.46 0.16
CA THR A 47 -9.10 -9.44 1.48
C THR A 47 -10.09 -8.28 1.54
N ARG A 48 -10.85 -8.17 2.64
CA ARG A 48 -11.71 -7.01 2.88
C ARG A 48 -10.95 -5.69 2.77
N ASN A 49 -9.67 -5.68 3.16
CA ASN A 49 -8.83 -4.48 3.27
C ASN A 49 -7.73 -4.42 2.21
N ARG A 50 -7.65 -5.40 1.29
CA ARG A 50 -6.63 -5.44 0.23
C ARG A 50 -7.28 -5.86 -1.07
N LYS A 51 -7.39 -4.95 -2.04
CA LYS A 51 -8.17 -5.18 -3.26
C LYS A 51 -7.44 -4.66 -4.50
N PRO A 52 -7.59 -5.32 -5.65
CA PRO A 52 -7.12 -4.76 -6.91
C PRO A 52 -7.91 -3.50 -7.26
N LEU A 53 -7.24 -2.46 -7.75
CA LEU A 53 -7.88 -1.31 -8.36
C LEU A 53 -8.52 -1.76 -9.67
N ARG A 54 -9.86 -1.75 -9.69
CA ARG A 54 -10.65 -2.23 -10.84
C ARG A 54 -10.92 -1.13 -11.88
N ARG A 55 -10.72 0.13 -11.52
CA ARG A 55 -10.92 1.28 -12.39
C ARG A 55 -9.57 1.86 -12.82
N PRO A 56 -9.45 2.36 -14.06
CA PRO A 56 -8.26 3.08 -14.49
C PRO A 56 -8.03 4.29 -13.57
N SER A 57 -6.81 4.39 -13.03
CA SER A 57 -6.33 5.52 -12.25
C SER A 57 -4.90 5.85 -12.68
N ALA A 58 -4.29 6.93 -12.16
CA ALA A 58 -2.88 7.22 -12.44
C ALA A 58 -1.93 6.10 -11.96
N PHE A 59 -2.40 5.20 -11.10
CA PHE A 59 -1.66 4.03 -10.64
C PHE A 59 -1.81 2.79 -11.54
N GLY A 60 -2.64 2.84 -12.59
CA GLY A 60 -2.85 1.73 -13.51
C GLY A 60 -3.35 0.47 -12.80
N THR A 61 -2.84 -0.70 -13.21
CA THR A 61 -3.12 -1.98 -12.55
C THR A 61 -2.32 -2.07 -11.25
N ALA A 62 -2.93 -1.59 -10.17
CA ALA A 62 -2.36 -1.63 -8.82
C ALA A 62 -3.34 -2.27 -7.83
N TRP A 63 -2.85 -2.51 -6.63
CA TRP A 63 -3.63 -2.94 -5.47
C TRP A 63 -3.72 -1.82 -4.45
N GLU A 64 -4.80 -1.79 -3.67
CA GLU A 64 -5.03 -0.89 -2.55
C GLU A 64 -5.10 -1.69 -1.25
N LEU A 65 -4.25 -1.35 -0.29
CA LEU A 65 -4.29 -1.83 1.10
C LEU A 65 -4.81 -0.71 2.01
N CYS A 66 -5.90 -0.99 2.74
CA CYS A 66 -6.57 -0.09 3.66
C CYS A 66 -6.31 -0.50 5.11
N PHE A 67 -5.84 0.41 5.97
CA PHE A 67 -5.57 0.08 7.38
C PHE A 67 -5.45 1.33 8.27
N GLY A 68 -5.05 1.12 9.52
CA GLY A 68 -4.77 2.17 10.49
C GLY A 68 -5.99 2.69 11.24
N PRO A 69 -5.81 3.72 12.09
CA PRO A 69 -6.89 4.30 12.88
C PRO A 69 -8.02 4.75 11.96
N GLN A 70 -9.25 4.35 12.29
CA GLN A 70 -10.46 4.66 11.49
C GLN A 70 -10.35 4.24 10.01
N ASN A 71 -9.50 3.25 9.70
CA ASN A 71 -9.23 2.78 8.34
C ASN A 71 -8.81 3.93 7.40
N ARG A 72 -7.96 4.84 7.87
CA ARG A 72 -7.58 6.06 7.15
C ARG A 72 -6.39 5.91 6.20
N PHE A 73 -5.48 4.95 6.42
CA PHE A 73 -4.31 4.83 5.56
C PHE A 73 -4.61 4.02 4.31
N ARG A 74 -4.00 4.43 3.20
CA ARG A 74 -3.99 3.73 1.92
C ARG A 74 -2.57 3.50 1.48
N VAL A 75 -2.25 2.26 1.14
CA VAL A 75 -1.01 1.89 0.46
C VAL A 75 -1.39 1.34 -0.89
N PHE A 76 -0.83 1.93 -1.95
CA PHE A 76 -0.97 1.44 -3.31
C PHE A 76 0.31 0.70 -3.68
N TYR A 77 0.17 -0.48 -4.28
CA TYR A 77 1.31 -1.30 -4.65
C TYR A 77 1.09 -2.11 -5.92
N ARG A 78 2.18 -2.54 -6.53
CA ARG A 78 2.23 -3.52 -7.62
C ARG A 78 3.05 -4.73 -7.18
N VAL A 79 2.80 -5.87 -7.81
CA VAL A 79 3.53 -7.12 -7.53
C VAL A 79 4.22 -7.55 -8.82
N ASP A 80 5.53 -7.73 -8.75
CA ASP A 80 6.30 -8.44 -9.77
C ASP A 80 6.45 -9.89 -9.31
N VAL A 81 5.70 -10.79 -9.95
CA VAL A 81 5.69 -12.21 -9.57
C VAL A 81 6.97 -12.92 -10.01
N PRO A 82 7.48 -12.73 -11.24
CA PRO A 82 8.79 -13.24 -11.62
C PRO A 82 9.90 -12.86 -10.64
N GLU A 83 10.02 -11.57 -10.30
CA GLU A 83 11.10 -11.06 -9.44
C GLU A 83 10.82 -11.24 -7.93
N HIS A 84 9.63 -11.69 -7.55
CA HIS A 84 9.19 -11.78 -6.15
C HIS A 84 9.31 -10.43 -5.41
N THR A 85 8.93 -9.34 -6.06
CA THR A 85 8.95 -8.00 -5.45
C THR A 85 7.55 -7.39 -5.33
N VAL A 86 7.39 -6.54 -4.31
CA VAL A 86 6.22 -5.69 -4.08
C VAL A 86 6.69 -4.26 -4.12
N HIS A 87 6.23 -3.50 -5.12
CA HIS A 87 6.56 -2.10 -5.29
C HIS A 87 5.48 -1.23 -4.64
N ILE A 88 5.83 -0.51 -3.59
CA ILE A 88 4.97 0.48 -2.94
C ILE A 88 5.08 1.78 -3.73
N ILE A 89 4.02 2.09 -4.49
CA ILE A 89 4.00 3.21 -5.44
C ILE A 89 3.35 4.47 -4.85
N ALA A 90 2.48 4.33 -3.84
CA ALA A 90 1.94 5.48 -3.13
C ALA A 90 1.45 5.16 -1.71
N ILE A 91 1.51 6.16 -0.82
CA ILE A 91 0.93 6.11 0.53
C ILE A 91 0.08 7.37 0.71
N GLY A 92 -1.17 7.18 1.15
CA GLY A 92 -2.11 8.27 1.33
C GLY A 92 -2.96 8.15 2.59
N VAL A 93 -3.66 9.24 2.87
CA VAL A 93 -4.61 9.35 3.99
C VAL A 93 -5.99 9.68 3.43
N LYS A 94 -6.98 8.90 3.84
CA LYS A 94 -8.39 9.14 3.58
C LYS A 94 -8.96 10.01 4.70
N ILE A 95 -9.56 11.13 4.31
CA ILE A 95 -10.28 12.05 5.20
C ILE A 95 -11.71 12.17 4.67
N GLY A 96 -12.68 11.63 5.40
CA GLY A 96 -14.05 11.49 4.91
C GLY A 96 -14.11 10.63 3.65
N ASN A 97 -14.54 11.20 2.53
CA ASN A 97 -14.61 10.50 1.23
C ASN A 97 -13.47 10.87 0.27
N ARG A 98 -12.48 11.64 0.72
CA ARG A 98 -11.37 12.14 -0.11
C ARG A 98 -10.08 11.43 0.27
N LEU A 99 -9.25 11.15 -0.73
CA LEU A 99 -7.91 10.61 -0.57
C LEU A 99 -6.90 11.73 -0.75
N TYR A 100 -5.89 11.78 0.11
CA TYR A 100 -4.77 12.71 0.03
C TYR A 100 -3.45 11.96 -0.06
N ILE A 101 -2.58 12.37 -0.97
CA ILE A 101 -1.21 11.85 -1.16
C ILE A 101 -0.29 13.06 -1.19
N SER A 102 0.76 13.07 -0.36
CA SER A 102 1.63 14.26 -0.16
C SER A 102 0.89 15.53 0.27
N GLY A 103 -0.31 15.43 0.84
CA GLY A 103 -1.15 16.57 1.19
C GLY A 103 -2.05 17.08 0.06
N GLU A 104 -1.94 16.53 -1.15
CA GLU A 104 -2.80 16.88 -2.29
C GLU A 104 -3.96 15.90 -2.45
N GLU A 105 -5.14 16.41 -2.80
CA GLU A 105 -6.31 15.56 -3.05
C GLU A 105 -6.09 14.73 -4.32
N PHE A 106 -6.20 13.41 -4.20
CA PHE A 106 -6.00 12.47 -5.29
C PHE A 106 -7.31 11.76 -5.64
N LYS A 107 -7.61 11.67 -6.94
CA LYS A 107 -8.79 10.95 -7.46
C LYS A 107 -8.35 9.60 -8.04
N LEU A 108 -8.87 8.53 -7.45
CA LEU A 108 -8.75 7.15 -7.94
C LEU A 108 -9.72 6.87 -9.09
#